data_AF-A0A939A4Q2-F1
#
_entry.id   AF-A0A939A4Q2-F1
#
_cell.length_a   1.000
_cell.length_b   1.000
_cell.length_c   1.000
_cell.angle_alpha   90.00
_cell.angle_beta   90.00
_cell.angle_gamma   90.00
#
_symmetry.space_group_name_H-M   'P 1'
#
loop_
_entity.id
_entity.type
_entity.pdbx_description
1 polymer ?
#
loop_
_entity_poly.entity_id
_entity_poly.type
_entity_poly.pdbx_seq_one_letter_code
_entity_poly.pdbx_strand_id
1 'polypeptide(L)'
;MAWLLAHAHAQAGRSWLQGCREPPLRVAESGTEWARLAWTTLATRHVYRVQAHVACVLARWQRGEVELRLTTAIPTPDDLLRGQAHGWRWLSLLPAGADCSHEATPFAFALHDLCHAAHYFDPAHHLAQCGFFASVWQATRTPGFQSWMAQWDDVGRTQFHKVCADMNGSVVFLWSALRKKIVHCAERAGRCPRVATSELAQWLCMPEPVCAAALRFSMHRDADPTLAVQDATVLEEWWRQAAFRTEGGIVQMQESTD
;
A
#
# COMPACT_ATOMS: atom_id res chain seq x y z
N MET A 1 -4.84 -1.30 19.20
CA MET A 1 -3.59 -0.92 19.90
C MET A 1 -3.17 -1.92 20.96
N ALA A 2 -4.04 -2.29 21.91
CA ALA A 2 -3.71 -3.26 22.97
C ALA A 2 -3.05 -4.55 22.46
N TRP A 3 -3.55 -5.11 21.34
CA TRP A 3 -2.96 -6.30 20.70
C TRP A 3 -1.47 -6.12 20.37
N LEU A 4 -1.07 -4.99 19.77
CA LEU A 4 0.32 -4.71 19.40
C LEU A 4 1.21 -4.57 20.62
N LEU A 5 0.77 -3.85 21.65
CA LEU A 5 1.55 -3.65 22.88
C LEU A 5 1.72 -4.97 23.63
N ALA A 6 0.67 -5.80 23.70
CA ALA A 6 0.74 -7.11 24.32
C ALA A 6 1.76 -8.02 23.62
N HIS A 7 1.78 -8.05 22.28
CA HIS A 7 2.75 -8.84 21.51
C HIS A 7 4.17 -8.28 21.60
N ALA A 8 4.34 -6.96 21.58
CA ALA A 8 5.63 -6.32 21.80
C ALA A 8 6.21 -6.67 23.17
N HIS A 9 5.38 -6.60 24.23
CA HIS A 9 5.76 -6.98 25.59
C HIS A 9 6.09 -8.48 25.69
N ALA A 10 5.25 -9.35 25.10
CA ALA A 10 5.49 -10.79 25.13
C ALA A 10 6.81 -11.18 24.46
N GLN A 11 7.20 -10.51 23.37
CA GLN A 11 8.42 -10.81 22.63
C GLN A 11 9.69 -10.19 23.24
N ALA A 12 9.61 -8.96 23.78
CA ALA A 12 10.78 -8.23 24.28
C ALA A 12 10.90 -8.19 25.81
N GLY A 13 9.91 -8.71 26.55
CA GLY A 13 9.87 -8.67 28.00
C GLY A 13 9.99 -7.25 28.53
N ARG A 14 10.91 -7.02 29.48
CA ARG A 14 11.12 -5.70 30.11
C ARG A 14 11.65 -4.63 29.15
N SER A 15 12.24 -5.01 28.02
CA SER A 15 12.87 -4.09 27.05
C SER A 15 11.91 -3.59 25.97
N TRP A 16 10.61 -3.83 26.12
CA TRP A 16 9.62 -3.48 25.10
C TRP A 16 9.35 -1.97 24.97
N LEU A 17 9.66 -1.18 25.99
CA LEU A 17 9.63 0.29 25.97
C LEU A 17 11.06 0.83 25.80
N GLN A 18 11.31 1.50 24.69
CA GLN A 18 12.65 1.87 24.21
C GLN A 18 12.92 3.39 24.33
N GLY A 19 12.38 4.04 25.36
CA GLY A 19 12.57 5.47 25.63
C GLY A 19 11.38 6.35 25.23
N CYS A 20 11.51 7.67 25.49
CA CYS A 20 10.53 8.69 25.12
C CYS A 20 10.57 8.98 23.61
N ARG A 21 9.41 9.30 23.04
CA ARG A 21 9.31 9.81 21.68
C ARG A 21 9.30 11.33 21.70
N GLU A 22 10.14 11.94 20.85
CA GLU A 22 10.27 13.39 20.73
C GLU A 22 10.15 13.82 19.26
N PRO A 23 9.13 14.62 18.87
CA PRO A 23 7.96 15.01 19.66
C PRO A 23 6.98 13.83 19.87
N PRO A 24 6.14 13.87 20.93
CA PRO A 24 5.07 12.89 21.09
C PRO A 24 4.05 12.99 19.94
N LEU A 25 3.45 11.86 19.57
CA LEU A 25 2.40 11.84 18.56
C LEU A 25 1.11 12.40 19.14
N ARG A 26 0.32 13.08 18.30
CA ARG A 26 -1.07 13.44 18.64
C ARG A 26 -1.93 12.18 18.61
N VAL A 27 -2.77 11.95 19.61
CA VAL A 27 -3.78 10.89 19.62
C VAL A 27 -5.08 11.48 20.16
N ALA A 28 -6.23 11.02 19.67
CA ALA A 28 -7.52 11.43 20.20
C ALA A 28 -7.74 10.85 21.61
N GLU A 29 -8.48 11.56 22.45
CA GLU A 29 -8.72 11.20 23.85
C GLU A 29 -9.91 10.23 24.04
N SER A 30 -10.43 9.66 22.95
CA SER A 30 -11.63 8.81 22.97
C SER A 30 -11.33 7.34 23.34
N GLY A 31 -12.38 6.65 23.80
CA GLY A 31 -12.36 5.22 24.10
C GLY A 31 -12.30 4.88 25.60
N THR A 32 -12.09 3.59 25.91
CA THR A 32 -11.95 3.10 27.28
C THR A 32 -10.64 3.57 27.91
N GLU A 33 -10.53 3.51 29.23
CA GLU A 33 -9.28 3.84 29.94
C GLU A 33 -8.08 3.02 29.42
N TRP A 34 -8.28 1.72 29.22
CA TRP A 34 -7.26 0.85 28.64
C TRP A 34 -6.86 1.25 27.22
N ALA A 35 -7.84 1.65 26.39
CA ALA A 35 -7.54 2.15 25.05
C ALA A 35 -6.72 3.44 25.11
N ARG A 36 -7.10 4.39 25.98
CA ARG A 36 -6.35 5.64 26.20
C ARG A 36 -4.92 5.35 26.65
N LEU A 37 -4.72 4.47 27.63
CA LEU A 37 -3.37 4.10 28.10
C LEU A 37 -2.52 3.50 26.98
N ALA A 38 -3.10 2.61 26.16
CA ALA A 38 -2.40 2.01 25.03
C ALA A 38 -1.99 3.07 23.99
N TRP A 39 -2.89 4.00 23.66
CA TRP A 39 -2.61 5.09 22.73
C TRP A 39 -1.59 6.08 23.28
N THR A 40 -1.69 6.47 24.55
CA THR A 40 -0.70 7.33 25.23
C THR A 40 0.68 6.67 25.25
N THR A 41 0.74 5.35 25.47
CA THR A 41 2.01 4.61 25.43
C THR A 41 2.65 4.68 24.04
N LEU A 42 1.90 4.39 22.97
CA LEU A 42 2.41 4.49 21.60
C LEU A 42 2.83 5.93 21.25
N ALA A 43 2.05 6.92 21.69
CA ALA A 43 2.26 8.32 21.39
C ALA A 43 3.52 8.89 22.04
N THR A 44 3.84 8.45 23.26
CA THR A 44 4.90 9.03 24.09
C THR A 44 6.14 8.16 24.19
N ARG A 45 6.09 6.89 23.78
CA ARG A 45 7.21 5.94 23.89
C ARG A 45 7.56 5.29 22.56
N HIS A 46 8.82 4.92 22.42
CA HIS A 46 9.23 3.95 21.41
C HIS A 46 8.85 2.55 21.89
N VAL A 47 8.13 1.80 21.06
CA VAL A 47 7.71 0.42 21.35
C VAL A 47 8.55 -0.52 20.49
N TYR A 48 8.98 -1.64 21.08
CA TYR A 48 9.84 -2.62 20.42
C TYR A 48 9.39 -2.97 19.00
N ARG A 49 10.29 -2.77 18.03
CA ARG A 49 10.12 -2.97 16.59
C ARG A 49 9.01 -2.14 15.92
N VAL A 50 8.28 -1.31 16.66
CA VAL A 50 7.30 -0.38 16.10
C VAL A 50 8.04 0.84 15.56
N GLN A 51 8.26 0.85 14.25
CA GLN A 51 8.95 1.95 13.56
C GLN A 51 8.17 3.27 13.70
N ALA A 52 8.88 4.39 13.56
CA ALA A 52 8.26 5.71 13.75
C ALA A 52 7.09 5.96 12.78
N HIS A 53 7.25 5.64 11.48
CA HIS A 53 6.19 5.80 10.49
C HIS A 53 4.99 4.87 10.76
N VAL A 54 5.23 3.67 11.31
CA VAL A 54 4.15 2.76 11.76
C VAL A 54 3.36 3.39 12.91
N ALA A 55 4.04 3.95 13.90
CA ALA A 55 3.36 4.65 15.00
C ALA A 55 2.55 5.85 14.49
N CYS A 56 3.10 6.61 13.52
CA CYS A 56 2.40 7.73 12.88
C CYS A 56 1.11 7.28 12.16
N VAL A 57 1.16 6.24 11.32
CA VAL A 57 -0.04 5.78 10.60
C VAL A 57 -1.11 5.24 11.55
N LEU A 58 -0.71 4.56 12.62
CA LEU A 58 -1.64 4.10 13.67
C LEU A 58 -2.31 5.27 14.40
N ALA A 59 -1.56 6.33 14.71
CA ALA A 59 -2.11 7.52 15.33
C ALA A 59 -3.08 8.26 14.38
N ARG A 60 -2.75 8.36 13.08
CA ARG A 60 -3.66 8.91 12.05
C ARG A 60 -4.94 8.09 11.93
N TRP A 61 -4.83 6.76 11.93
CA TRP A 61 -5.99 5.87 11.86
C TRP A 61 -6.91 6.05 13.06
N GLN A 62 -6.34 6.18 14.26
CA GLN A 62 -7.12 6.43 15.47
C GLN A 62 -7.86 7.77 15.46
N ARG A 63 -7.33 8.77 14.75
CA ARG A 63 -7.98 10.07 14.54
C ARG A 63 -8.94 10.07 13.34
N GLY A 64 -9.13 8.95 12.65
CA GLY A 64 -9.99 8.84 11.47
C GLY A 64 -9.40 9.47 10.20
N GLU A 65 -8.13 9.84 10.19
CA GLU A 65 -7.48 10.52 9.04
C GLU A 65 -7.07 9.56 7.93
N VAL A 66 -7.03 8.26 8.21
CA VAL A 66 -6.75 7.17 7.26
C VAL A 66 -7.62 5.97 7.60
N GLU A 67 -7.95 5.14 6.61
CA GLU A 67 -8.84 4.00 6.81
C GLU A 67 -8.07 2.66 6.79
N LEU A 68 -7.84 2.09 7.97
CA LEU A 68 -7.39 0.71 8.13
C LEU A 68 -8.56 -0.21 8.48
N ARG A 69 -8.67 -1.32 7.77
CA ARG A 69 -9.66 -2.38 8.01
C ARG A 69 -8.98 -3.57 8.67
N LEU A 70 -9.49 -3.96 9.84
CA LEU A 70 -8.96 -5.09 10.58
C LEU A 70 -9.47 -6.41 10.01
N THR A 71 -8.62 -7.42 9.99
CA THR A 71 -8.97 -8.81 9.69
C THR A 71 -8.15 -9.77 10.55
N THR A 72 -8.65 -10.98 10.78
CA THR A 72 -7.92 -12.06 11.47
C THR A 72 -7.41 -13.14 10.52
N ALA A 73 -7.47 -12.88 9.21
CA ALA A 73 -6.96 -13.74 8.14
C ALA A 73 -6.17 -12.90 7.14
N ILE A 74 -5.23 -13.51 6.42
CA ILE A 74 -4.48 -12.84 5.35
C ILE A 74 -5.45 -12.57 4.18
N PRO A 75 -5.67 -11.31 3.77
CA PRO A 75 -6.53 -11.02 2.64
C PRO A 75 -5.96 -11.59 1.33
N THR A 76 -6.83 -11.88 0.37
CA THR A 76 -6.37 -12.27 -0.97
C THR A 76 -5.71 -11.08 -1.69
N PRO A 77 -4.88 -11.30 -2.71
CA PRO A 77 -4.36 -10.21 -3.55
C PRO A 77 -5.47 -9.35 -4.16
N ASP A 78 -6.62 -9.96 -4.49
CA ASP A 78 -7.80 -9.27 -5.01
C ASP A 78 -8.42 -8.34 -3.95
N ASP A 79 -8.53 -8.80 -2.71
CA ASP A 79 -9.01 -7.99 -1.57
C ASP A 79 -8.09 -6.81 -1.25
N LEU A 80 -6.77 -7.00 -1.35
CA LEU A 80 -5.78 -5.94 -1.15
C LEU A 80 -5.87 -4.90 -2.26
N LEU A 81 -5.88 -5.34 -3.51
CA LEU A 81 -6.01 -4.48 -4.68
C LEU A 81 -7.31 -3.67 -4.63
N ARG A 82 -8.43 -4.32 -4.29
CA ARG A 82 -9.72 -3.66 -4.10
C ARG A 82 -9.64 -2.59 -3.01
N GLY A 83 -9.04 -2.91 -1.86
CA GLY A 83 -8.89 -1.94 -0.78
C GLY A 83 -8.11 -0.70 -1.20
N GLN A 84 -6.96 -0.94 -1.81
CA GLN A 84 -6.08 0.12 -2.28
C GLN A 84 -6.70 0.96 -3.41
N ALA A 85 -7.54 0.37 -4.24
CA ALA A 85 -8.31 1.11 -5.24
C ALA A 85 -9.36 2.06 -4.60
N HIS A 86 -9.83 1.76 -3.39
CA HIS A 86 -10.86 2.51 -2.67
C HIS A 86 -10.31 3.37 -1.53
N GLY A 87 -8.99 3.61 -1.46
CA GLY A 87 -8.43 4.52 -0.46
C GLY A 87 -8.22 3.92 0.94
N TRP A 88 -8.42 2.62 1.13
CA TRP A 88 -8.23 1.96 2.43
C TRP A 88 -7.25 0.78 2.34
N ARG A 89 -6.80 0.27 3.49
CA ARG A 89 -5.89 -0.89 3.53
C ARG A 89 -6.28 -1.87 4.61
N TRP A 90 -5.98 -3.15 4.39
CA TRP A 90 -6.10 -4.18 5.42
C TRP A 90 -4.95 -4.10 6.44
N LEU A 91 -5.28 -4.47 7.68
CA LEU A 91 -4.34 -4.78 8.75
C LEU A 91 -4.69 -6.14 9.32
N SER A 92 -3.80 -7.11 9.15
CA SER A 92 -4.03 -8.49 9.59
C SER A 92 -3.52 -8.70 11.01
N LEU A 93 -4.43 -9.03 11.92
CA LEU A 93 -4.15 -9.41 13.31
C LEU A 93 -4.37 -10.91 13.46
N LEU A 94 -3.38 -11.69 13.03
CA LEU A 94 -3.48 -13.14 12.96
C LEU A 94 -3.47 -13.79 14.36
N PRO A 95 -4.20 -14.90 14.57
CA PRO A 95 -4.13 -15.65 15.81
C PRO A 95 -2.77 -16.33 16.00
N ALA A 96 -2.46 -16.73 17.23
CA ALA A 96 -1.25 -17.50 17.52
C ALA A 96 -1.23 -18.82 16.71
N GLY A 97 -0.08 -19.14 16.10
CA GLY A 97 0.09 -20.34 15.28
C GLY A 97 -0.46 -20.25 13.85
N ALA A 98 -1.00 -19.11 13.43
CA ALA A 98 -1.39 -18.90 12.04
C ALA A 98 -0.19 -18.98 11.08
N ASP A 99 -0.43 -19.46 9.85
CA ASP A 99 0.54 -19.34 8.76
C ASP A 99 0.72 -17.85 8.42
N CYS A 100 1.91 -17.34 8.72
CA CYS A 100 2.30 -15.95 8.49
C CYS A 100 3.06 -15.78 7.17
N SER A 101 2.94 -16.73 6.25
CA SER A 101 3.64 -16.74 4.96
C SER A 101 5.17 -16.67 5.15
N HIS A 102 5.78 -15.53 4.85
CA HIS A 102 7.22 -15.32 4.94
C HIS A 102 7.68 -14.79 6.30
N GLU A 103 6.76 -14.38 7.16
CA GLU A 103 7.08 -13.79 8.46
C GLU A 103 7.15 -14.83 9.57
N ALA A 104 8.08 -14.65 10.51
CA ALA A 104 8.33 -15.64 11.55
C ALA A 104 7.21 -15.71 12.61
N THR A 105 6.45 -14.62 12.81
CA THR A 105 5.40 -14.55 13.84
C THR A 105 4.22 -13.66 13.40
N PRO A 106 3.02 -13.84 13.98
CA PRO A 106 1.89 -12.94 13.77
C PRO A 106 2.20 -11.46 14.06
N PHE A 107 3.03 -11.21 15.08
CA PHE A 107 3.45 -9.84 15.41
C PHE A 107 4.34 -9.24 14.33
N ALA A 108 5.30 -10.01 13.80
CA ALA A 108 6.14 -9.57 12.69
C ALA A 108 5.29 -9.29 11.43
N PHE A 109 4.30 -10.15 11.15
CA PHE A 109 3.35 -9.95 10.05
C PHE A 109 2.54 -8.65 10.20
N ALA A 110 1.96 -8.40 11.38
CA ALA A 110 1.21 -7.17 11.62
C ALA A 110 2.08 -5.92 11.48
N LEU A 111 3.35 -5.97 11.91
CA LEU A 111 4.30 -4.87 11.71
C LEU A 111 4.64 -4.67 10.22
N HIS A 112 4.79 -5.75 9.46
CA HIS A 112 4.99 -5.71 8.02
C HIS A 112 3.80 -5.03 7.29
N ASP A 113 2.57 -5.47 7.57
CA ASP A 113 1.34 -4.85 7.04
C ASP A 113 1.29 -3.35 7.36
N LEU A 114 1.64 -2.97 8.60
CA LEU A 114 1.66 -1.57 9.02
C LEU A 114 2.74 -0.73 8.35
N CYS A 115 3.89 -1.32 8.02
CA CYS A 115 4.93 -0.61 7.25
C CYS A 115 4.38 -0.27 5.86
N HIS A 116 3.71 -1.21 5.20
CA HIS A 116 3.07 -0.93 3.91
C HIS A 116 1.90 0.03 4.01
N ALA A 117 1.11 -0.05 5.08
CA ALA A 117 0.08 0.96 5.36
C ALA A 117 0.69 2.36 5.46
N ALA A 118 1.80 2.52 6.16
CA ALA A 118 2.46 3.81 6.30
C ALA A 118 2.93 4.37 4.95
N HIS A 119 3.51 3.54 4.07
CA HIS A 119 3.89 3.95 2.72
C HIS A 119 2.69 4.23 1.81
N TYR A 120 1.61 3.45 1.95
CA TYR A 120 0.39 3.64 1.18
C TYR A 120 -0.32 4.96 1.52
N PHE A 121 -0.35 5.32 2.80
CA PHE A 121 -0.97 6.56 3.29
C PHE A 121 -0.02 7.75 3.29
N ASP A 122 1.15 7.67 2.66
CA ASP A 122 2.03 8.81 2.47
C ASP A 122 1.27 9.92 1.71
N PRO A 123 1.01 11.09 2.33
CA PRO A 123 0.24 12.16 1.69
C PRO A 123 0.79 12.59 0.33
N ALA A 124 2.10 12.51 0.11
CA ALA A 124 2.73 12.89 -1.15
C ALA A 124 2.39 11.94 -2.32
N HIS A 125 1.92 10.73 -2.01
CA HIS A 125 1.73 9.67 -3.01
C HIS A 125 0.35 9.01 -2.94
N HIS A 126 -0.39 9.19 -1.84
CA HIS A 126 -1.60 8.41 -1.55
C HIS A 126 -2.65 8.49 -2.66
N LEU A 127 -2.96 9.69 -3.16
CA LEU A 127 -3.95 9.87 -4.23
C LEU A 127 -3.50 9.20 -5.54
N ALA A 128 -2.25 9.42 -5.95
CA ALA A 128 -1.69 8.79 -7.14
C ALA A 128 -1.64 7.25 -7.02
N GLN A 129 -1.37 6.72 -5.82
CA GLN A 129 -1.43 5.30 -5.53
C GLN A 129 -2.85 4.75 -5.69
N CYS A 130 -3.86 5.40 -5.10
CA CYS A 130 -5.26 5.00 -5.26
C CYS A 130 -5.63 4.89 -6.75
N GLY A 131 -5.17 5.83 -7.57
CA GLY A 131 -5.37 5.81 -9.03
C GLY A 131 -4.74 4.68 -9.77
N PHE A 132 -3.48 4.42 -9.44
CA PHE A 132 -2.79 3.28 -9.99
C PHE A 132 -3.54 1.99 -9.66
N PHE A 133 -3.89 1.78 -8.39
CA PHE A 133 -4.60 0.56 -7.96
C PHE A 133 -6.03 0.48 -8.52
N ALA A 134 -6.75 1.60 -8.65
CA ALA A 134 -8.07 1.62 -9.29
C ALA A 134 -8.00 1.25 -10.78
N SER A 135 -6.99 1.73 -11.50
CA SER A 135 -6.77 1.39 -12.91
C SER A 135 -6.45 -0.10 -13.07
N VAL A 136 -5.61 -0.65 -12.19
CA VAL A 136 -5.29 -2.08 -12.17
C VAL A 136 -6.52 -2.91 -11.81
N TRP A 137 -7.27 -2.52 -10.78
CA TRP A 137 -8.51 -3.18 -10.35
C TRP A 137 -9.57 -3.23 -11.44
N GLN A 138 -9.71 -2.17 -12.23
CA GLN A 138 -10.67 -2.15 -13.34
C GLN A 138 -10.21 -3.02 -14.49
N ALA A 139 -8.93 -2.93 -14.86
CA ALA A 139 -8.37 -3.73 -15.93
C ALA A 139 -8.59 -5.23 -15.66
N THR A 140 -8.28 -5.72 -14.45
CA THR A 140 -8.41 -7.15 -14.07
C THR A 140 -9.83 -7.69 -14.15
N ARG A 141 -10.85 -6.82 -14.22
CA ARG A 141 -12.26 -7.19 -14.33
C ARG A 141 -12.75 -7.23 -15.78
N THR A 142 -11.95 -6.78 -16.74
CA THR A 142 -12.31 -6.87 -18.16
C THR A 142 -12.01 -8.26 -18.72
N PRO A 143 -12.89 -8.85 -19.56
CA PRO A 143 -12.63 -10.16 -20.17
C PRO A 143 -11.33 -10.21 -20.99
N GLY A 144 -10.99 -9.10 -21.66
CA GLY A 144 -9.77 -8.98 -22.45
C GLY A 144 -8.50 -9.06 -21.59
N PHE A 145 -8.45 -8.35 -20.47
CA PHE A 145 -7.32 -8.45 -19.55
C PHE A 145 -7.23 -9.83 -18.90
N GLN A 146 -8.35 -10.44 -18.54
CA GLN A 146 -8.36 -11.80 -17.96
C GLN A 146 -7.80 -12.82 -18.96
N SER A 147 -8.19 -12.71 -20.23
CA SER A 147 -7.65 -13.55 -21.31
C SER A 147 -6.16 -13.28 -21.56
N TRP A 148 -5.70 -12.04 -21.39
CA TRP A 148 -4.29 -11.68 -21.46
C TRP A 148 -3.49 -12.25 -20.30
N MET A 149 -3.99 -12.16 -19.06
CA MET A 149 -3.40 -12.74 -17.85
C MET A 149 -3.37 -14.29 -17.88
N ALA A 150 -4.37 -14.92 -18.52
CA ALA A 150 -4.44 -16.37 -18.65
C ALA A 150 -3.28 -16.94 -19.48
N GLN A 151 -2.62 -16.12 -20.31
CA GLN A 151 -1.44 -16.51 -21.09
C GLN A 151 -0.16 -16.58 -20.24
N TRP A 152 -0.20 -16.15 -18.98
CA TRP A 152 0.96 -16.17 -18.10
C TRP A 152 1.10 -17.48 -17.34
N ASP A 153 2.29 -17.77 -16.88
CA ASP A 153 2.55 -18.85 -15.94
C ASP A 153 2.20 -18.44 -14.49
N ASP A 154 2.20 -19.41 -13.57
CA ASP A 154 1.91 -19.17 -12.15
C ASP A 154 2.90 -18.20 -11.50
N VAL A 155 4.17 -18.28 -11.90
CA VAL A 155 5.20 -17.34 -11.45
C VAL A 155 4.83 -15.91 -11.84
N GLY A 156 4.37 -15.70 -13.07
CA GLY A 156 4.01 -14.39 -13.58
C GLY A 156 2.79 -13.80 -12.90
N ARG A 157 1.74 -14.61 -12.73
CA ARG A 157 0.56 -14.24 -11.93
C ARG A 157 0.94 -13.87 -10.50
N THR A 158 1.78 -14.68 -9.86
CA THR A 158 2.25 -14.42 -8.49
C THR A 158 3.04 -13.12 -8.39
N GLN A 159 3.92 -12.84 -9.36
CA GLN A 159 4.68 -11.58 -9.37
C GLN A 159 3.78 -10.36 -9.61
N PHE A 160 2.76 -10.47 -10.45
CA PHE A 160 1.75 -9.43 -10.65
C PHE A 160 0.97 -9.16 -9.36
N HIS A 161 0.45 -10.21 -8.72
CA HIS A 161 -0.25 -10.11 -7.44
C HIS A 161 0.64 -9.50 -6.35
N LYS A 162 1.92 -9.85 -6.30
CA LYS A 162 2.87 -9.26 -5.35
C LYS A 162 2.98 -7.74 -5.51
N VAL A 163 3.05 -7.23 -6.75
CA VAL A 163 3.08 -5.77 -6.97
C VAL A 163 1.77 -5.13 -6.50
N CYS A 164 0.63 -5.76 -6.77
CA CYS A 164 -0.68 -5.23 -6.38
C CYS A 164 -0.87 -5.21 -4.86
N ALA A 165 -0.38 -6.23 -4.16
CA ALA A 165 -0.59 -6.45 -2.72
C ALA A 165 0.44 -5.74 -1.82
N ASP A 166 1.70 -5.66 -2.26
CA ASP A 166 2.85 -5.49 -1.35
C ASP A 166 3.80 -4.37 -1.78
N MET A 167 3.41 -3.54 -2.75
CA MET A 167 4.22 -2.42 -3.20
C MET A 167 3.47 -1.12 -3.03
N ASN A 168 4.14 -0.13 -2.44
CA ASN A 168 3.62 1.21 -2.23
C ASN A 168 4.73 2.23 -2.48
N GLY A 169 4.36 3.42 -2.94
CA GLY A 169 5.28 4.48 -3.32
C GLY A 169 4.73 5.32 -4.46
N SER A 170 5.60 6.06 -5.14
CA SER A 170 5.19 6.88 -6.29
C SER A 170 4.64 6.01 -7.43
N VAL A 171 3.73 6.58 -8.24
CA VAL A 171 3.18 5.86 -9.41
C VAL A 171 4.25 5.46 -10.42
N VAL A 172 5.33 6.24 -10.54
CA VAL A 172 6.48 5.89 -11.38
C VAL A 172 7.15 4.62 -10.85
N PHE A 173 7.39 4.54 -9.55
CA PHE A 173 7.96 3.34 -8.93
C PHE A 173 7.04 2.12 -9.11
N LEU A 174 5.73 2.27 -8.85
CA LEU A 174 4.75 1.20 -9.01
C LEU A 174 4.68 0.71 -10.46
N TRP A 175 4.63 1.63 -11.43
CA TRP A 175 4.65 1.30 -12.85
C TRP A 175 5.96 0.62 -13.26
N SER A 176 7.12 1.14 -12.83
CA SER A 176 8.43 0.52 -13.08
C SER A 176 8.50 -0.90 -12.53
N ALA A 177 8.01 -1.11 -11.30
CA ALA A 177 7.98 -2.42 -10.67
C ALA A 177 7.09 -3.40 -11.43
N LEU A 178 5.85 -3.01 -11.74
CA LEU A 178 4.90 -3.82 -12.50
C LEU A 178 5.44 -4.15 -13.89
N ARG A 179 5.92 -3.14 -14.62
CA ARG A 179 6.53 -3.28 -15.95
C ARG A 179 7.67 -4.29 -15.93
N LYS A 180 8.56 -4.21 -14.93
CA LYS A 180 9.67 -5.19 -14.79
C LYS A 180 9.15 -6.62 -14.63
N LYS A 181 8.08 -6.82 -13.86
CA LYS A 181 7.45 -8.15 -13.75
C LYS A 181 6.89 -8.62 -15.09
N ILE A 182 6.23 -7.74 -15.84
CA ILE A 182 5.64 -8.07 -17.14
C ILE A 182 6.72 -8.43 -18.16
N VAL A 183 7.84 -7.69 -18.20
CA VAL A 183 8.98 -8.01 -19.07
C VAL A 183 9.44 -9.45 -18.84
N HIS A 184 9.68 -9.84 -17.59
CA HIS A 184 10.10 -11.20 -17.28
C HIS A 184 9.05 -12.26 -17.61
N CYS A 185 7.75 -11.94 -17.47
CA CYS A 185 6.69 -12.87 -17.87
C CYS A 185 6.63 -13.04 -19.39
N ALA A 186 6.74 -11.94 -20.13
CA ALA A 186 6.75 -11.96 -21.59
C ALA A 186 7.95 -12.76 -22.13
N GLU A 187 9.14 -12.57 -21.56
CA GLU A 187 10.36 -13.34 -21.90
C GLU A 187 10.14 -14.84 -21.73
N ARG A 188 9.61 -15.28 -20.57
CA ARG A 188 9.32 -16.71 -20.32
C ARG A 188 8.26 -17.28 -21.27
N ALA A 189 7.30 -16.47 -21.67
CA ALA A 189 6.25 -16.84 -22.62
C ALA A 189 6.68 -16.75 -24.10
N GLY A 190 7.94 -16.39 -24.40
CA GLY A 190 8.40 -16.17 -25.77
C GLY A 190 7.73 -14.98 -26.47
N ARG A 191 7.15 -14.05 -25.73
CA ARG A 191 6.48 -12.83 -26.23
C ARG A 191 7.45 -11.65 -26.23
N CYS A 192 7.27 -10.72 -27.16
CA CYS A 192 8.06 -9.48 -27.20
C CYS A 192 7.75 -8.60 -25.96
N PRO A 193 8.76 -8.28 -25.10
CA PRO A 193 8.51 -7.49 -23.90
C PRO A 193 7.99 -6.07 -24.16
N ARG A 194 8.42 -5.46 -25.28
CA ARG A 194 7.94 -4.12 -25.69
C ARG A 194 6.45 -4.13 -26.00
N VAL A 195 5.96 -5.18 -26.67
CA VAL A 195 4.53 -5.33 -26.97
C VAL A 195 3.74 -5.54 -25.68
N ALA A 196 4.16 -6.49 -24.84
CA ALA A 196 3.46 -6.79 -23.58
C ALA A 196 3.38 -5.58 -22.63
N THR A 197 4.45 -4.77 -22.54
CA THR A 197 4.45 -3.56 -21.71
C THR A 197 3.62 -2.43 -22.30
N SER A 198 3.51 -2.34 -23.63
CA SER A 198 2.63 -1.38 -24.31
C SER A 198 1.15 -1.75 -24.14
N GLU A 199 0.81 -3.04 -24.28
CA GLU A 199 -0.53 -3.56 -24.00
C GLU A 199 -0.94 -3.29 -22.55
N LEU A 200 -0.04 -3.55 -21.58
CA LEU A 200 -0.34 -3.25 -20.18
C LEU A 200 -0.58 -1.75 -19.97
N ALA A 201 0.25 -0.88 -20.56
CA ALA A 201 0.06 0.57 -20.43
C ALA A 201 -1.30 1.01 -20.99
N GLN A 202 -1.75 0.41 -22.09
CA GLN A 202 -3.08 0.66 -22.67
C GLN A 202 -4.19 0.17 -21.73
N TRP A 203 -4.10 -1.06 -21.20
CA TRP A 203 -5.09 -1.61 -20.28
C TRP A 203 -5.28 -0.74 -19.02
N LEU A 204 -4.18 -0.22 -18.49
CA LEU A 204 -4.18 0.62 -17.30
C LEU A 204 -4.40 2.11 -17.61
N CYS A 205 -4.57 2.48 -18.88
CA CYS A 205 -4.63 3.87 -19.32
C CYS A 205 -3.46 4.73 -18.78
N MET A 206 -2.25 4.15 -18.70
CA MET A 206 -1.11 4.81 -18.08
C MET A 206 -0.72 6.08 -18.85
N PRO A 207 -0.52 7.22 -18.17
CA PRO A 207 -0.07 8.44 -18.83
C PRO A 207 1.31 8.26 -19.47
N GLU A 208 1.48 8.79 -20.67
CA GLU A 208 2.77 8.80 -21.36
C GLU A 208 3.90 9.39 -20.50
N PRO A 209 3.71 10.51 -19.74
CA PRO A 209 4.74 11.02 -18.84
C PRO A 209 5.18 10.01 -17.77
N VAL A 210 4.26 9.20 -17.22
CA VAL A 210 4.59 8.13 -16.25
C VAL A 210 5.40 7.04 -16.93
N CYS A 211 4.97 6.62 -18.12
CA CYS A 211 5.68 5.62 -18.91
C CYS A 211 7.12 6.06 -19.24
N ALA A 212 7.30 7.30 -19.68
CA ALA A 212 8.60 7.88 -19.98
C ALA A 212 9.48 8.02 -18.72
N ALA A 213 8.91 8.50 -17.61
CA ALA A 213 9.63 8.61 -16.33
C ALA A 213 10.10 7.25 -15.82
N ALA A 214 9.27 6.22 -15.87
CA ALA A 214 9.61 4.87 -15.43
C ALA A 214 10.72 4.21 -16.25
N LEU A 215 10.79 4.52 -17.56
CA LEU A 215 11.89 4.09 -18.42
C LEU A 215 13.22 4.72 -17.97
N ARG A 216 13.23 6.03 -17.66
CA ARG A 216 14.41 6.72 -17.13
C ARG A 216 14.83 6.17 -15.77
N PHE A 217 13.86 5.97 -14.86
CA PHE A 217 14.10 5.39 -13.54
C PHE A 217 14.76 3.99 -13.63
N SER A 218 14.35 3.18 -14.61
CA SER A 218 14.91 1.82 -14.78
C SER A 218 16.37 1.82 -15.27
N MET A 219 16.81 2.88 -15.95
CA MET A 219 18.17 3.00 -16.49
C MET A 219 19.17 3.53 -15.46
N HIS A 220 18.68 4.26 -14.44
CA HIS A 220 19.52 4.87 -13.43
C HIS A 220 19.06 4.39 -12.05
N ARG A 221 19.58 3.23 -11.59
CA ARG A 221 19.28 2.71 -10.25
C ARG A 221 19.63 3.68 -9.12
N ASP A 222 20.56 4.61 -9.39
CA ASP A 222 21.02 5.65 -8.47
C ASP A 222 20.42 7.04 -8.77
N ALA A 223 19.52 7.16 -9.76
CA ALA A 223 18.84 8.44 -9.98
C ALA A 223 17.93 8.72 -8.78
N ASP A 224 18.06 9.93 -8.25
CA ASP A 224 17.21 10.41 -7.17
C ASP A 224 15.73 10.24 -7.57
N PRO A 225 14.95 9.42 -6.83
CA PRO A 225 13.54 9.21 -7.14
C PRO A 225 12.72 10.50 -7.10
N THR A 226 13.22 11.57 -6.46
CA THR A 226 12.60 12.90 -6.45
C THR A 226 12.77 13.66 -7.78
N LEU A 227 13.75 13.31 -8.62
CA LEU A 227 13.95 13.91 -9.94
C LEU A 227 13.02 13.33 -11.03
N ALA A 228 12.29 12.26 -10.73
CA ALA A 228 11.54 11.53 -11.75
C ALA A 228 10.21 12.19 -12.17
N VAL A 229 9.61 13.07 -11.34
CA VAL A 229 8.43 13.84 -11.72
C VAL A 229 8.42 15.18 -10.99
N GLN A 230 8.97 16.22 -11.62
CA GLN A 230 8.77 17.61 -11.16
C GLN A 230 7.31 18.08 -11.31
N ASP A 231 6.43 17.24 -11.85
CA ASP A 231 5.05 17.59 -12.16
C ASP A 231 4.06 16.63 -11.48
N ALA A 232 4.24 16.43 -10.16
CA ALA A 232 3.31 15.65 -9.34
C ALA A 232 1.87 16.15 -9.50
N THR A 233 1.71 17.45 -9.76
CA THR A 233 0.49 18.15 -10.18
C THR A 233 -0.18 17.55 -11.42
N VAL A 234 0.57 17.21 -12.47
CA VAL A 234 0.01 16.58 -13.69
C VAL A 234 -0.51 15.17 -13.40
N LEU A 235 0.15 14.45 -12.50
CA LEU A 235 -0.27 13.10 -12.10
C LEU A 235 -1.48 13.10 -11.17
N GLU A 236 -1.54 14.07 -10.25
CA GLU A 236 -2.70 14.28 -9.38
C GLU A 236 -3.93 14.74 -10.18
N GLU A 237 -3.76 15.64 -11.14
CA GLU A 237 -4.84 16.14 -11.99
C GLU A 237 -5.38 15.05 -12.93
N TRP A 238 -4.49 14.25 -13.53
CA TRP A 238 -4.88 13.05 -14.27
C TRP A 238 -5.68 12.08 -13.39
N TRP A 239 -5.27 11.90 -12.13
CA TRP A 239 -5.99 11.02 -11.22
C TRP A 239 -7.37 11.56 -10.85
N ARG A 240 -7.49 12.84 -10.51
CA ARG A 240 -8.80 13.46 -10.27
C ARG A 240 -9.73 13.16 -11.44
N GLN A 241 -9.26 13.37 -12.66
CA GLN A 241 -10.04 13.11 -13.87
C GLN A 241 -10.37 11.63 -14.10
N ALA A 242 -9.47 10.71 -13.76
CA ALA A 242 -9.73 9.26 -13.83
C ALA A 242 -10.74 8.81 -12.77
N ALA A 243 -10.60 9.26 -11.52
CA ALA A 243 -11.52 8.96 -10.41
C ALA A 243 -12.95 9.48 -10.68
N PHE A 244 -13.10 10.63 -11.35
CA PHE A 244 -14.42 11.11 -11.78
C PHE A 244 -15.09 10.23 -12.84
N ARG A 245 -14.32 9.47 -13.64
CA ARG A 245 -14.89 8.57 -14.66
C ARG A 245 -15.37 7.25 -14.08
N THR A 246 -14.90 6.90 -12.88
CA THR A 246 -15.17 5.61 -12.28
C THR A 246 -16.48 5.60 -11.49
N GLU A 247 -17.08 6.76 -11.28
CA GLU A 247 -18.21 6.92 -10.38
C GLU A 247 -19.21 8.00 -10.84
N GLY A 248 -20.36 7.55 -11.35
CA GLY A 248 -21.66 8.16 -11.01
C GLY A 248 -22.01 7.94 -9.54
N GLY A 249 -21.06 8.15 -8.63
CA GLY A 249 -21.15 7.70 -7.25
C GLY A 249 -19.86 7.93 -6.47
N ILE A 250 -19.28 9.13 -6.54
CA ILE A 250 -18.27 9.52 -5.56
C ILE A 250 -18.97 9.45 -4.21
N VAL A 251 -18.48 8.55 -3.35
CA VAL A 251 -18.60 8.72 -1.91
C VAL A 251 -18.02 10.10 -1.65
N GLN A 252 -18.90 11.10 -1.55
CA GLN A 252 -18.52 12.39 -1.01
C GLN A 252 -17.92 12.05 0.35
N MET A 253 -16.61 12.20 0.50
CA MET A 253 -16.05 12.50 1.80
C MET A 253 -16.70 13.81 2.20
N GLN A 254 -17.86 13.72 2.85
CA GLN A 254 -18.47 14.86 3.49
C GLN A 254 -17.43 15.36 4.48
N GLU A 255 -16.87 16.54 4.20
CA GLU A 255 -16.36 17.40 5.24
C GLU A 255 -17.56 17.67 6.16
N SER A 256 -17.70 16.82 7.18
CA SER A 256 -18.60 17.03 8.29
C SER A 256 -18.07 18.21 9.08
N THR A 257 -18.37 19.42 8.63
CA THR A 257 -18.40 20.60 9.49
C THR A 257 -19.75 20.59 10.21
N ASP A 258 -19.79 19.88 11.33
CA ASP A 258 -20.74 20.08 12.44
C ASP A 258 -19.94 20.04 13.75
#